data_AF-A0A3N5EJK3-F1
#
_entry.id   AF-A0A3N5EJK3-F1
#
_cell.length_a   1.000
_cell.length_b   1.000
_cell.length_c   1.000
_cell.angle_alpha   90.00
_cell.angle_beta   90.00
_cell.angle_gamma   90.00
#
_symmetry.space_group_name_H-M   'P 1'
#
loop_
_entity.id
_entity.type
_entity.pdbx_description
1 polymer ?
#
loop_
_entity_poly.entity_id
_entity_poly.type
_entity_poly.pdbx_seq_one_letter_code
_entity_poly.pdbx_strand_id
1 'polypeptide(L)'
;MSFNSFDQIQLAIGQGSFLGTQLQQALAYAAFANRGTLWMPRLLTSATTPDGVIVLETQPEVRRRIAMDAADLEYVVTALQSVTTFSYGTATAAFAGFGIPVAGKSGTAETGGPDPHALFPAFAPTGSPEIVVATILTRVRLGTGGSSTAPLVRRVMATYFSR
;
A
#
# COMPACT_ATOMS: atom_id res chain seq x y z
N MET A 1 -21.90 14.16 5.01
CA MET A 1 -20.82 14.94 5.65
C MET A 1 -20.40 15.99 4.65
N SER A 2 -20.53 17.28 4.95
CA SER A 2 -20.02 18.35 4.07
C SER A 2 -18.62 18.72 4.52
N PHE A 3 -17.63 18.57 3.63
CA PHE A 3 -16.26 19.01 3.88
C PHE A 3 -16.13 20.51 3.59
N ASN A 4 -15.63 21.28 4.54
CA ASN A 4 -15.23 22.67 4.29
C ASN A 4 -13.83 22.71 3.64
N SER A 5 -13.36 23.88 3.25
CA SER A 5 -12.06 24.04 2.59
C SER A 5 -10.88 23.56 3.44
N PHE A 6 -10.96 23.68 4.77
CA PHE A 6 -9.93 23.18 5.68
C PHE A 6 -9.92 21.64 5.69
N ASP A 7 -11.09 21.00 5.75
CA ASP A 7 -11.18 19.54 5.71
C ASP A 7 -10.63 18.97 4.39
N GLN A 8 -10.83 19.67 3.26
CA GLN A 8 -10.31 19.25 1.96
C GLN A 8 -8.77 19.25 1.92
N ILE A 9 -8.14 20.27 2.51
CA ILE A 9 -6.67 20.35 2.60
C ILE A 9 -6.14 19.22 3.48
N GLN A 10 -6.77 18.98 4.62
CA GLN A 10 -6.38 17.89 5.52
C GLN A 10 -6.54 16.53 4.83
N LEU A 11 -7.66 16.30 4.13
CA LEU A 11 -7.92 15.07 3.42
C LEU A 11 -6.87 14.79 2.33
N ALA A 12 -6.43 15.82 1.60
CA ALA A 12 -5.44 15.69 0.53
C ALA A 12 -4.09 15.15 1.01
N ILE A 13 -3.75 15.37 2.28
CA ILE A 13 -2.51 14.87 2.91
C ILE A 13 -2.74 13.67 3.83
N GLY A 14 -3.96 13.14 3.87
CA GLY A 14 -4.33 12.00 4.72
C GLY A 14 -4.50 12.33 6.21
N GLN A 15 -4.86 13.58 6.52
CA GLN A 15 -5.11 14.10 7.85
C GLN A 15 -6.58 14.45 8.06
N GLY A 16 -6.94 14.82 9.29
CA GLY A 16 -8.30 15.21 9.65
C GLY A 16 -9.17 14.01 10.05
N SER A 17 -10.46 14.06 9.72
CA SER A 17 -11.44 13.06 10.19
C SER A 17 -11.48 11.78 9.35
N PHE A 18 -10.68 11.69 8.27
CA PHE A 18 -10.62 10.50 7.45
C PHE A 18 -9.82 9.39 8.11
N LEU A 19 -10.44 8.23 8.29
CA LEU A 19 -9.81 7.02 8.78
C LEU A 19 -9.90 5.93 7.71
N GLY A 20 -8.76 5.31 7.39
CA GLY A 20 -8.65 4.19 6.47
C GLY A 20 -7.99 2.99 7.12
N THR A 21 -8.56 1.79 6.94
CA THR A 21 -7.97 0.55 7.44
C THR A 21 -6.76 0.14 6.61
N GLN A 22 -5.89 -0.71 7.17
CA GLN A 22 -4.75 -1.24 6.41
C GLN A 22 -5.18 -2.09 5.21
N LEU A 23 -6.31 -2.79 5.31
CA LEU A 23 -6.87 -3.50 4.16
C LEU A 23 -7.32 -2.52 3.06
N GLN A 24 -7.93 -1.39 3.40
CA GLN A 24 -8.28 -0.36 2.42
C GLN A 24 -7.03 0.26 1.77
N GLN A 25 -5.96 0.50 2.54
CA GLN A 25 -4.69 0.99 1.99
C GLN A 25 -4.05 -0.05 1.07
N ALA A 26 -4.00 -1.31 1.48
CA ALA A 26 -3.49 -2.40 0.63
C ALA A 26 -4.28 -2.49 -0.67
N LEU A 27 -5.61 -2.41 -0.62
CA LEU A 27 -6.45 -2.44 -1.80
C LEU A 27 -6.25 -1.23 -2.74
N ALA A 28 -6.02 -0.03 -2.19
CA ALA A 28 -5.70 1.14 -3.00
C ALA A 28 -4.39 0.94 -3.78
N TYR A 29 -3.35 0.43 -3.12
CA TYR A 29 -2.07 0.13 -3.78
C TYR A 29 -2.16 -1.07 -4.72
N ALA A 30 -2.98 -2.07 -4.39
CA ALA A 30 -3.30 -3.18 -5.27
C ALA A 30 -4.00 -2.70 -6.54
N ALA A 31 -4.84 -1.66 -6.48
CA ALA A 31 -5.46 -1.11 -7.68
C ALA A 31 -4.41 -0.54 -8.65
N PHE A 32 -3.40 0.19 -8.15
CA PHE A 32 -2.28 0.67 -8.98
C PHE A 32 -1.44 -0.49 -9.52
N ALA A 33 -1.10 -1.46 -8.67
CA ALA A 33 -0.37 -2.66 -9.05
C ALA A 33 -1.09 -3.45 -10.17
N ASN A 34 -2.42 -3.53 -10.11
CA ASN A 34 -3.29 -4.20 -11.08
C ASN A 34 -3.69 -3.30 -12.26
N ARG A 35 -2.90 -2.26 -12.56
CA ARG A 35 -3.13 -1.32 -13.67
C ARG A 35 -4.54 -0.74 -13.71
N GLY A 36 -5.06 -0.43 -12.53
CA GLY A 36 -6.33 0.22 -12.30
C GLY A 36 -7.51 -0.70 -12.04
N THR A 37 -7.31 -2.01 -11.99
CA THR A 37 -8.38 -2.94 -11.58
C THR A 37 -8.36 -3.13 -10.06
N LEU A 38 -9.41 -2.67 -9.39
CA LEU A 38 -9.65 -2.98 -7.98
C LEU A 38 -10.43 -4.28 -7.88
N TRP A 39 -9.75 -5.33 -7.41
CA TRP A 39 -10.34 -6.63 -7.13
C TRP A 39 -11.00 -6.67 -5.75
N MET A 40 -12.01 -7.52 -5.60
CA MET A 40 -12.57 -7.84 -4.29
C MET A 40 -11.55 -8.69 -3.50
N PRO A 41 -11.12 -8.27 -2.29
CA PRO A 41 -10.27 -9.09 -1.45
C PRO A 41 -11.00 -10.36 -1.01
N ARG A 42 -10.27 -11.46 -0.91
CA ARG A 42 -10.81 -12.76 -0.52
C ARG A 42 -9.84 -13.48 0.42
N LEU A 43 -10.37 -14.03 1.51
CA LEU A 43 -9.61 -14.86 2.46
C LEU A 43 -9.92 -16.34 2.29
N LEU A 44 -11.16 -16.68 1.97
CA LEU A 44 -11.59 -18.04 1.69
C LEU A 44 -11.38 -18.33 0.21
N THR A 45 -10.50 -19.27 -0.14
CA THR A 45 -10.24 -19.68 -1.52
C THR A 45 -11.11 -20.87 -1.92
N SER A 46 -11.24 -21.87 -1.05
CA SER A 46 -12.12 -23.01 -1.24
C SER A 46 -12.58 -23.59 0.10
N ALA A 47 -13.68 -24.32 0.09
CA ALA A 47 -14.12 -25.17 1.17
C ALA A 47 -14.40 -26.58 0.63
N THR A 48 -13.90 -27.59 1.33
CA THR A 48 -13.96 -28.99 0.93
C THR A 48 -14.55 -29.82 2.08
N THR A 49 -15.48 -30.71 1.76
CA THR A 49 -16.03 -31.67 2.73
C THR A 49 -14.98 -32.72 3.13
N PRO A 50 -15.21 -33.47 4.24
CA PRO A 50 -14.28 -34.54 4.65
C PRO A 50 -14.06 -35.63 3.58
N ASP A 51 -15.04 -35.87 2.72
CA ASP A 51 -14.98 -36.81 1.60
C ASP A 51 -14.37 -36.20 0.32
N GLY A 52 -13.85 -34.98 0.38
CA GLY A 52 -13.08 -34.36 -0.71
C GLY A 52 -13.90 -33.56 -1.72
N VAL A 53 -15.21 -33.38 -1.50
CA VAL A 53 -16.07 -32.60 -2.40
C VAL A 53 -15.88 -31.11 -2.15
N ILE A 54 -15.50 -30.37 -3.20
CA ILE A 54 -15.44 -28.90 -3.15
C ILE A 54 -16.86 -28.36 -3.12
N VAL A 55 -17.24 -27.71 -2.02
CA VAL A 55 -18.57 -27.11 -1.82
C VAL A 55 -18.58 -25.60 -2.06
N LEU A 56 -17.38 -24.99 -2.07
CA LEU A 56 -17.19 -23.60 -2.39
C LEU A 56 -15.81 -23.43 -3.03
N GLU A 57 -15.77 -22.68 -4.12
CA GLU A 57 -14.53 -22.15 -4.68
C GLU A 57 -14.79 -20.68 -5.00
N THR A 58 -14.02 -19.79 -4.38
CA THR A 58 -14.16 -18.37 -4.68
C THR A 58 -13.40 -18.04 -5.95
N GLN A 59 -13.95 -17.14 -6.76
CA GLN A 59 -13.31 -16.64 -7.97
C GLN A 59 -12.95 -15.17 -7.80
N PRO A 60 -11.87 -14.68 -8.45
CA PRO A 60 -11.57 -13.25 -8.46
C PRO A 60 -12.71 -12.43 -9.06
N GLU A 61 -13.17 -11.41 -8.33
CA GLU A 61 -14.24 -10.52 -8.77
C GLU A 61 -13.72 -9.09 -8.93
N VAL A 62 -14.00 -8.46 -10.08
CA VAL A 62 -13.69 -7.05 -10.30
C VAL A 62 -14.70 -6.19 -9.54
N ARG A 63 -14.23 -5.51 -8.49
CA ARG A 63 -15.08 -4.59 -7.71
C ARG A 63 -15.25 -3.25 -8.41
N ARG A 64 -14.17 -2.72 -9.00
CA ARG A 64 -14.17 -1.42 -9.69
C ARG A 64 -12.97 -1.32 -10.63
N ARG A 65 -13.08 -0.48 -11.67
CA ARG A 65 -11.94 0.06 -12.42
C ARG A 65 -11.79 1.54 -12.11
N ILE A 66 -10.58 2.00 -11.82
CA ILE A 66 -10.35 3.44 -11.66
C ILE A 66 -10.49 4.12 -13.02
N ALA A 67 -11.16 5.27 -13.03
CA ALA A 67 -11.32 6.09 -14.22
C ALA A 67 -10.08 6.98 -14.36
N MET A 68 -9.02 6.41 -14.94
CA MET A 68 -7.72 7.04 -15.14
C MET A 68 -7.11 6.46 -16.40
N ASP A 69 -6.50 7.31 -17.23
CA ASP A 69 -5.84 6.86 -18.45
C ASP A 69 -4.55 6.11 -18.12
N ALA A 70 -4.12 5.24 -19.03
CA ALA A 70 -2.94 4.40 -18.82
C ALA A 70 -1.66 5.23 -18.57
N ALA A 71 -1.54 6.40 -19.23
CA ALA A 71 -0.40 7.29 -19.05
C ALA A 71 -0.34 7.90 -17.63
N ASP A 72 -1.48 8.32 -17.09
CA ASP A 72 -1.57 8.86 -15.74
C ASP A 72 -1.30 7.78 -14.69
N LEU A 73 -1.80 6.56 -14.93
CA LEU A 73 -1.53 5.43 -14.05
C LEU A 73 -0.04 5.09 -14.02
N GLU A 74 0.61 5.03 -15.18
CA GLU A 74 2.05 4.78 -15.28
C GLU A 74 2.87 5.89 -14.60
N TYR A 75 2.44 7.14 -14.75
CA TYR A 75 3.04 8.27 -14.05
C TYR A 75 2.94 8.10 -12.53
N VAL A 76 1.78 7.71 -12.00
CA VAL A 76 1.60 7.43 -10.56
C VAL A 76 2.52 6.30 -10.10
N VAL A 77 2.60 5.19 -10.83
CA VAL A 77 3.48 4.07 -10.48
C VAL A 77 4.95 4.51 -10.47
N THR A 78 5.38 5.27 -11.48
CA THR A 78 6.73 5.83 -11.57
C THR A 78 7.03 6.76 -10.40
N ALA A 79 6.10 7.64 -10.04
CA ALA A 79 6.24 8.54 -8.90
C ALA A 79 6.28 7.80 -7.56
N LEU A 80 5.54 6.69 -7.40
CA LEU A 80 5.64 5.83 -6.23
C LEU A 80 6.98 5.08 -6.19
N GLN A 81 7.54 4.70 -7.32
CA GLN A 81 8.86 4.09 -7.40
C GLN A 81 9.98 5.09 -7.09
N SER A 82 9.81 6.38 -7.41
CA SER A 82 10.82 7.40 -7.10
C SER A 82 11.02 7.59 -5.59
N VAL A 83 10.01 7.28 -4.77
CA VAL A 83 10.09 7.33 -3.30
C VAL A 83 11.17 6.41 -2.72
N THR A 84 11.46 5.30 -3.41
CA THR A 84 12.40 4.26 -2.98
C THR A 84 13.72 4.29 -3.75
N THR A 85 13.80 5.03 -4.86
CA THR A 85 14.95 4.97 -5.79
C THR A 85 15.70 6.29 -5.93
N PHE A 86 15.03 7.44 -5.86
CA PHE A 86 15.69 8.73 -6.08
C PHE A 86 16.50 9.13 -4.84
N SER A 87 17.59 9.87 -5.01
CA SER A 87 18.45 10.28 -3.88
C SER A 87 17.71 11.06 -2.79
N TYR A 88 16.65 11.78 -3.15
CA TYR A 88 15.77 12.54 -2.25
C TYR A 88 14.47 11.81 -1.88
N GLY A 89 14.30 10.57 -2.32
CA GLY A 89 13.15 9.74 -1.96
C GLY A 89 13.11 9.44 -0.47
N THR A 90 11.93 9.56 0.15
CA THR A 90 11.81 9.43 1.61
C THR A 90 12.13 8.03 2.14
N ALA A 91 12.12 7.01 1.29
CA ALA A 91 12.42 5.62 1.67
C ALA A 91 13.64 5.05 0.95
N THR A 92 14.42 5.87 0.25
CA THR A 92 15.58 5.42 -0.52
C THR A 92 16.61 4.69 0.33
N ALA A 93 16.91 5.21 1.52
CA ALA A 93 17.82 4.54 2.45
C ALA A 93 17.31 3.15 2.86
N ALA A 94 16.00 2.96 3.03
CA ALA A 94 15.42 1.69 3.43
C ALA A 94 15.55 0.62 2.34
N PHE A 95 15.42 1.01 1.07
CA PHE A 95 15.43 0.12 -0.10
C PHE A 95 16.77 0.08 -0.86
N ALA A 96 17.78 0.80 -0.40
CA ALA A 96 19.12 0.77 -0.98
C ALA A 96 19.65 -0.68 -1.08
N GLY A 97 20.09 -1.07 -2.28
CA GLY A 97 20.62 -2.40 -2.55
C GLY A 97 19.59 -3.55 -2.48
N PHE A 98 18.27 -3.26 -2.48
CA PHE A 98 17.27 -4.32 -2.37
C PHE A 98 17.15 -5.18 -3.64
N GLY A 99 17.49 -4.65 -4.81
CA GLY A 99 17.51 -5.40 -6.09
C GLY A 99 16.13 -5.65 -6.70
N ILE A 100 15.05 -5.51 -5.94
CA ILE A 100 13.66 -5.63 -6.41
C ILE A 100 13.07 -4.23 -6.52
N PRO A 101 12.50 -3.84 -7.67
CA PRO A 101 11.91 -2.51 -7.83
C PRO A 101 10.60 -2.41 -7.03
N VAL A 102 10.51 -1.42 -6.15
CA VAL A 102 9.38 -1.23 -5.22
C VAL A 102 8.73 0.13 -5.44
N ALA A 103 7.41 0.15 -5.64
CA ALA A 103 6.60 1.35 -5.63
C ALA A 103 5.88 1.47 -4.28
N GLY A 104 6.04 2.59 -3.59
CA GLY A 104 5.42 2.79 -2.28
C GLY A 104 5.39 4.26 -1.88
N LYS A 105 4.80 4.54 -0.71
CA LYS A 105 4.76 5.91 -0.19
C LYS A 105 4.91 5.94 1.32
N SER A 106 5.71 6.90 1.78
CA SER A 106 5.80 7.25 3.20
C SER A 106 4.55 8.01 3.65
N GLY A 107 4.01 7.60 4.80
CA GLY A 107 3.01 8.34 5.56
C GLY A 107 3.49 8.61 6.99
N THR A 108 3.22 9.82 7.47
CA THR A 108 3.42 10.23 8.86
C THR A 108 2.15 10.99 9.27
N ALA A 109 1.30 10.36 10.08
CA ALA A 109 0.03 10.93 10.51
C ALA A 109 0.10 11.34 11.98
N GLU A 110 -0.22 12.59 12.26
CA GLU A 110 -0.18 13.13 13.62
C GLU A 110 -1.34 12.56 14.44
N THR A 111 -1.10 12.37 15.74
CA THR A 111 -2.10 11.76 16.65
C THR A 111 -2.69 12.77 17.64
N GLY A 112 -2.36 14.05 17.49
CA GLY A 112 -2.61 15.09 18.49
C GLY A 112 -1.65 15.06 19.69
N GLY A 113 -0.74 14.07 19.75
CA GLY A 113 0.38 13.99 20.70
C GLY A 113 1.75 14.02 20.00
N PRO A 114 2.86 13.89 20.74
CA PRO A 114 4.21 14.00 20.18
C PRO A 114 4.59 12.83 19.25
N ASP A 115 3.88 11.70 19.35
CA ASP A 115 4.21 10.48 18.63
C ASP A 115 3.21 10.23 17.48
N PRO A 116 3.66 10.32 16.20
CA PRO A 116 2.81 10.05 15.04
C PRO A 116 2.55 8.56 14.81
N HIS A 117 1.60 8.25 13.93
CA HIS A 117 1.55 6.97 13.22
C HIS A 117 2.48 7.02 12.00
N ALA A 118 3.27 5.97 11.81
CA ALA A 118 4.13 5.79 10.64
C ALA A 118 3.54 4.72 9.72
N LEU A 119 3.48 4.99 8.42
CA LEU A 119 2.86 4.11 7.43
C LEU A 119 3.74 3.96 6.20
N PHE A 120 3.74 2.76 5.62
CA PHE A 120 4.36 2.53 4.31
C PHE A 120 3.61 1.43 3.55
N PRO A 121 2.56 1.77 2.79
CA PRO A 121 2.02 0.88 1.78
C PRO A 121 2.92 0.85 0.55
N ALA A 122 3.15 -0.35 0.02
CA ALA A 122 3.98 -0.56 -1.17
C ALA A 122 3.59 -1.84 -1.91
N PHE A 123 3.96 -1.93 -3.19
CA PHE A 123 3.87 -3.14 -3.98
C PHE A 123 5.16 -3.39 -4.77
N ALA A 124 5.39 -4.66 -5.11
CA ALA A 124 6.58 -5.10 -5.83
C ALA A 124 6.34 -6.43 -6.56
N PRO A 125 7.14 -6.73 -7.61
CA PRO A 125 7.96 -5.79 -8.38
C PRO A 125 7.11 -4.77 -9.15
N THR A 126 7.62 -3.59 -9.51
CA THR A 126 6.79 -2.58 -10.21
C THR A 126 6.38 -2.99 -11.63
N GLY A 127 7.22 -3.73 -12.36
CA GLY A 127 6.93 -4.16 -13.74
C GLY A 127 5.98 -5.35 -13.86
N SER A 128 5.97 -6.24 -12.86
CA SER A 128 5.07 -7.40 -12.77
C SER A 128 4.67 -7.62 -11.31
N PRO A 129 3.74 -6.82 -10.75
CA PRO A 129 3.45 -6.86 -9.32
C PRO A 129 2.91 -8.19 -8.84
N GLU A 130 3.46 -8.68 -7.73
CA GLU A 130 3.09 -9.97 -7.11
C GLU A 130 2.55 -9.81 -5.69
N ILE A 131 3.05 -8.81 -4.95
CA ILE A 131 2.67 -8.57 -3.55
C ILE A 131 2.45 -7.10 -3.27
N VAL A 132 1.44 -6.82 -2.44
CA VAL A 132 1.21 -5.51 -1.80
C VAL A 132 1.35 -5.71 -0.29
N VAL A 133 2.11 -4.83 0.35
CA VAL A 133 2.30 -4.79 1.81
C VAL A 133 1.85 -3.43 2.32
N ALA A 134 0.85 -3.40 3.19
CA ALA A 134 0.41 -2.19 3.90
C ALA A 134 0.76 -2.33 5.39
N THR A 135 1.50 -1.36 5.91
CA THR A 135 2.05 -1.41 7.26
C THR A 135 1.76 -0.13 8.01
N ILE A 136 1.46 -0.26 9.30
CA ILE A 136 1.35 0.84 10.25
C ILE A 136 2.09 0.48 11.52
N LEU A 137 2.86 1.43 12.03
CA LEU A 137 3.30 1.47 13.41
C LEU A 137 2.64 2.66 14.09
N THR A 138 2.01 2.43 15.23
CA THR A 138 1.23 3.46 15.91
C THR A 138 2.06 4.14 16.99
N ARG A 139 2.00 5.49 17.06
CA ARG A 139 2.59 6.30 18.14
C ARG A 139 4.09 6.02 18.30
N VAL A 140 4.80 6.13 17.19
CA VAL A 140 6.25 5.93 17.14
C VAL A 140 6.94 7.26 17.38
N ARG A 141 7.71 7.36 18.46
CA ARG A 141 8.48 8.56 18.78
C ARG A 141 9.42 8.93 17.64
N LEU A 142 9.30 10.16 17.13
CA LEU A 142 10.02 10.65 15.94
C LEU A 142 9.88 9.74 14.71
N GLY A 143 8.82 8.94 14.66
CA GLY A 143 8.61 7.94 13.61
C GLY A 143 8.15 8.55 12.30
N THR A 144 8.64 7.99 11.20
CA THR A 144 8.17 8.35 9.85
C THR A 144 7.93 7.10 9.02
N GLY A 145 7.08 7.21 8.00
CA GLY A 145 6.86 6.11 7.07
C GLY A 145 8.15 5.61 6.40
N GLY A 146 9.06 6.53 6.07
CA GLY A 146 10.30 6.21 5.35
C GLY A 146 11.38 5.57 6.22
N SER A 147 11.53 6.02 7.47
CA SER A 147 12.57 5.51 8.37
C SER A 147 12.11 4.39 9.29
N SER A 148 10.82 4.33 9.64
CA SER A 148 10.29 3.39 10.63
C SER A 148 9.61 2.18 10.00
N THR A 149 8.72 2.37 9.02
CA THR A 149 7.94 1.26 8.44
C THR A 149 8.50 0.72 7.13
N ALA A 150 9.12 1.56 6.28
CA ALA A 150 9.73 1.09 5.03
C ALA A 150 10.75 -0.06 5.21
N PRO A 151 11.63 -0.07 6.24
CA PRO A 151 12.52 -1.21 6.48
C PRO A 151 11.78 -2.52 6.82
N LEU A 152 10.63 -2.44 7.49
CA LEU A 152 9.78 -3.60 7.78
C LEU A 152 9.16 -4.16 6.49
N VAL A 153 8.65 -3.27 5.64
CA VAL A 153 8.12 -3.64 4.31
C VAL A 153 9.19 -4.34 3.48
N ARG A 154 10.40 -3.78 3.42
CA ARG A 154 11.52 -4.41 2.73
C ARG A 154 11.77 -5.82 3.26
N ARG A 155 11.74 -6.03 4.58
CA ARG A 155 11.97 -7.35 5.18
C ARG A 155 10.88 -8.36 4.82
N VAL A 156 9.61 -7.95 4.82
CA VAL A 156 8.48 -8.79 4.36
C VAL A 156 8.67 -9.18 2.90
N MET A 157 8.94 -8.20 2.03
CA MET A 157 9.18 -8.46 0.60
C MET A 157 10.41 -9.34 0.37
N ALA A 158 11.52 -9.11 1.08
CA ALA A 158 12.72 -9.94 1.01
C ALA A 158 12.40 -11.41 1.32
N THR A 159 11.56 -11.64 2.34
CA THR A 159 11.13 -12.99 2.75
C THR A 159 10.19 -13.63 1.74
N TYR A 160 9.34 -12.83 1.08
CA TYR A 160 8.44 -13.29 0.04
C TYR A 160 9.20 -13.75 -1.21
N PHE A 161 10.18 -12.96 -1.67
CA PHE A 161 10.96 -13.22 -2.89
C PHE A 161 12.18 -14.12 -2.69
N SER A 162 12.49 -14.54 -1.47
CA SER A 162 13.52 -15.54 -1.21
C SER A 162 13.02 -16.99 -1.30
N ARG A 163 11.74 -17.18 -1.65
CA ARG A 163 11.09 -18.49 -1.74
C ARG A 163 11.27 -19.10 -3.12
#